data_AF-A0A2E8EW07-F1
#
_entry.id   AF-A0A2E8EW07-F1
#
_cell.length_a   1.000
_cell.length_b   1.000
_cell.length_c   1.000
_cell.angle_alpha   90.00
_cell.angle_beta   90.00
_cell.angle_gamma   90.00
#
_symmetry.space_group_name_H-M   'P 1'
#
loop_
_entity.id
_entity.type
_entity.pdbx_description
1 polymer ?
#
loop_
_entity_poly.entity_id
_entity_poly.type
_entity_poly.pdbx_seq_one_letter_code
_entity_poly.pdbx_strand_id
1 'polypeptide(L)'
;MDEDKVSGSLFVEDSTSLNKSEKRHRCAGVIGIISLIATIVAAVLIITNIWTWKMLYVLIATWAILPPSWFWYEYFYIYREYGKKGTLELYKYGQQVSGAVWAGVLVVLFAIASSDNLKVQGKEESIKIAHELLESLDKLDEKKINQIKKLLE
;
A
#
# COMPACT_ATOMS: atom_id res chain seq x y z
N MET A 1 62.48 -11.05 21.25
CA MET A 1 62.63 -10.66 19.83
C MET A 1 61.60 -11.51 19.13
N ASP A 2 60.38 -10.99 19.05
CA ASP A 2 59.15 -11.76 18.80
C ASP A 2 58.21 -10.98 17.87
N GLU A 3 58.73 -10.44 16.77
CA GLU A 3 57.93 -9.66 15.82
C GLU A 3 57.14 -10.55 14.84
N ASP A 4 57.50 -11.83 14.71
CA ASP A 4 56.93 -12.71 13.68
C ASP A 4 55.51 -13.20 14.02
N LYS A 5 55.09 -13.13 15.30
CA LYS A 5 53.77 -13.62 15.75
C LYS A 5 52.63 -12.61 15.58
N VAL A 6 52.94 -11.31 15.49
CA VAL A 6 51.92 -10.25 15.44
C VAL A 6 51.26 -10.18 14.06
N SER A 7 52.04 -10.40 13.00
CA SER A 7 51.58 -10.26 11.61
C SER A 7 50.53 -11.30 11.19
N GLY A 8 50.56 -12.51 11.78
CA GLY A 8 49.58 -13.56 11.50
C GLY A 8 48.21 -13.31 12.12
N SER A 9 48.13 -12.65 13.28
CA SER A 9 46.85 -12.39 13.96
C SER A 9 46.04 -11.29 13.28
N LEU A 10 46.73 -10.27 12.75
CA LEU A 10 46.10 -9.10 12.14
C LEU A 10 45.47 -9.42 10.77
N PHE A 11 46.00 -10.43 10.06
CA PHE A 11 45.47 -10.87 8.76
C PHE A 11 44.24 -11.78 8.89
N VAL A 12 44.12 -12.54 10.00
CA VAL A 12 42.98 -13.44 10.23
C VAL A 12 41.71 -12.65 10.60
N GLU A 13 41.85 -11.57 11.36
CA GLU A 13 40.72 -10.79 11.86
C GLU A 13 39.96 -10.08 10.72
N ASP A 14 40.67 -9.53 9.74
CA ASP A 14 40.08 -8.77 8.62
C ASP A 14 39.23 -9.64 7.66
N SER A 15 39.66 -10.90 7.43
CA SER A 15 38.93 -11.84 6.56
C SER A 15 37.57 -12.27 7.16
N THR A 16 37.45 -12.28 8.49
CA THR A 16 36.21 -12.65 9.17
C THR A 16 35.18 -11.52 9.21
N SER A 17 35.63 -10.26 9.26
CA SER A 17 34.74 -9.08 9.16
C SER A 17 34.15 -8.89 7.77
N LEU A 18 34.90 -9.18 6.71
CA LEU A 18 34.43 -9.07 5.32
C LEU A 18 33.31 -10.08 4.99
N ASN A 19 33.42 -11.32 5.46
CA ASN A 19 32.38 -12.34 5.23
C ASN A 19 31.06 -11.99 5.96
N LYS A 20 31.16 -11.29 7.10
CA LYS A 20 30.00 -10.91 7.91
C LYS A 20 29.19 -9.76 7.30
N SER A 21 29.84 -8.83 6.59
CA SER A 21 29.15 -7.72 5.90
C SER A 21 28.46 -8.20 4.62
N GLU A 22 29.08 -9.08 3.83
CA GLU A 22 28.50 -9.59 2.58
C GLU A 22 27.21 -10.40 2.80
N LYS A 23 27.15 -11.19 3.88
CA LYS A 23 25.94 -11.95 4.25
C LYS A 23 24.77 -11.03 4.63
N ARG A 24 25.03 -9.87 5.24
CA ARG A 24 23.97 -8.94 5.68
C ARG A 24 23.26 -8.27 4.51
N HIS A 25 23.99 -7.91 3.45
CA HIS A 25 23.41 -7.29 2.25
C HIS A 25 22.51 -8.26 1.48
N ARG A 26 22.88 -9.53 1.40
CA ARG A 26 22.05 -10.57 0.75
C ARG A 26 20.76 -10.83 1.53
N CYS A 27 20.80 -10.85 2.86
CA CYS A 27 19.60 -11.02 3.68
C CYS A 27 18.61 -9.85 3.51
N ALA A 28 19.08 -8.60 3.47
CA ALA A 28 18.21 -7.44 3.30
C ALA A 28 17.44 -7.45 1.97
N GLY A 29 18.12 -7.80 0.86
CA GLY A 29 17.47 -7.92 -0.46
C GLY A 29 16.42 -9.02 -0.50
N VAL A 30 16.71 -10.18 0.10
CA VAL A 30 15.76 -11.31 0.17
C VAL A 30 14.52 -10.93 0.99
N ILE A 31 14.68 -10.25 2.13
CA ILE A 31 13.57 -9.79 2.96
C ILE A 31 12.68 -8.81 2.17
N GLY A 32 13.27 -7.89 1.42
CA GLY A 32 12.53 -6.96 0.56
C GLY A 32 11.70 -7.65 -0.51
N ILE A 33 12.28 -8.65 -1.19
CA ILE A 33 11.56 -9.45 -2.21
C ILE A 33 10.42 -10.26 -1.58
N ILE A 34 10.67 -10.91 -0.42
CA ILE A 34 9.63 -11.67 0.30
C ILE A 34 8.49 -10.75 0.72
N SER A 35 8.79 -9.56 1.24
CA SER A 35 7.80 -8.54 1.59
C SER A 35 6.96 -8.13 0.38
N LEU A 36 7.59 -7.89 -0.77
CA LEU A 36 6.89 -7.54 -2.01
C LEU A 36 5.94 -8.67 -2.45
N ILE A 37 6.43 -9.91 -2.48
CA ILE A 37 5.64 -11.08 -2.87
C ILE A 37 4.47 -11.27 -1.90
N ALA A 38 4.70 -11.18 -0.59
CA ALA A 38 3.64 -11.28 0.42
C ALA A 38 2.56 -10.21 0.23
N THR A 39 2.95 -9.00 -0.17
CA THR A 39 2.02 -7.90 -0.46
C THR A 39 1.19 -8.19 -1.72
N ILE A 40 1.81 -8.71 -2.78
CA ILE A 40 1.11 -9.10 -4.01
C ILE A 40 0.13 -10.24 -3.72
N VAL A 41 0.55 -11.26 -2.96
CA VAL A 41 -0.31 -12.38 -2.56
C VAL A 41 -1.48 -11.88 -1.71
N ALA A 42 -1.25 -11.00 -0.73
CA ALA A 42 -2.32 -10.41 0.07
C ALA A 42 -3.32 -9.61 -0.81
N ALA A 43 -2.82 -8.81 -1.75
CA ALA A 43 -3.66 -8.07 -2.69
C ALA A 43 -4.51 -9.01 -3.55
N VAL A 44 -3.92 -10.08 -4.09
CA VAL A 44 -4.65 -11.10 -4.86
C VAL A 44 -5.69 -11.81 -4.01
N LEU A 45 -5.37 -12.20 -2.77
CA LEU A 45 -6.31 -12.85 -1.85
C LEU A 45 -7.49 -11.95 -1.44
N ILE A 46 -7.26 -10.63 -1.36
CA ILE A 46 -8.31 -9.64 -1.13
C ILE A 46 -9.24 -9.57 -2.35
N ILE A 47 -8.65 -9.50 -3.56
CA ILE A 47 -9.41 -9.47 -4.81
C ILE A 47 -10.24 -10.76 -5.02
N THR A 48 -9.71 -11.92 -4.59
CA THR A 48 -10.42 -13.22 -4.70
C THR A 48 -11.47 -13.45 -3.60
N ASN A 49 -11.89 -12.40 -2.89
CA ASN A 49 -13.13 -12.36 -2.09
C ASN A 49 -13.12 -13.20 -0.80
N ILE A 50 -11.93 -13.51 -0.25
CA ILE A 50 -11.81 -14.14 1.09
C ILE A 50 -11.78 -13.07 2.20
N TRP A 51 -11.51 -11.81 1.86
CA TRP A 51 -11.33 -10.72 2.84
C TRP A 51 -12.28 -9.54 2.62
N THR A 52 -12.75 -8.95 3.72
CA THR A 52 -13.69 -7.82 3.72
C THR A 52 -13.00 -6.53 3.28
N TRP A 53 -13.70 -5.68 2.52
CA TRP A 53 -13.23 -4.36 2.06
C TRP A 53 -12.61 -3.48 3.15
N LYS A 54 -13.05 -3.62 4.40
CA LYS A 54 -12.46 -2.93 5.57
C LYS A 54 -10.98 -3.26 5.75
N MET A 55 -10.57 -4.51 5.50
CA MET A 55 -9.17 -4.92 5.60
C MET A 55 -8.31 -4.33 4.49
N LEU A 56 -8.87 -4.07 3.30
CA LEU A 56 -8.15 -3.38 2.23
C LEU A 56 -7.74 -1.97 2.65
N TYR A 57 -8.66 -1.22 3.28
CA TYR A 57 -8.34 0.12 3.80
C TYR A 57 -7.30 0.09 4.92
N VAL A 58 -7.37 -0.90 5.82
CA VAL A 58 -6.35 -1.09 6.86
C VAL A 58 -4.98 -1.42 6.24
N LEU A 59 -4.96 -2.27 5.21
CA LEU A 59 -3.74 -2.60 4.48
C LEU A 59 -3.17 -1.35 3.81
N ILE A 60 -4.00 -0.56 3.11
CA ILE A 60 -3.57 0.70 2.47
C ILE A 60 -3.03 1.67 3.53
N ALA A 61 -3.72 1.86 4.64
CA ALA A 61 -3.28 2.76 5.71
C ALA A 61 -1.95 2.30 6.35
N THR A 62 -1.82 1.00 6.61
CA THR A 62 -0.59 0.41 7.13
C THR A 62 0.55 0.60 6.14
N TRP A 63 0.29 0.28 4.86
CA TRP A 63 1.28 0.39 3.79
C TRP A 63 1.63 1.83 3.43
N ALA A 64 0.76 2.80 3.76
CA ALA A 64 0.99 4.23 3.62
C ALA A 64 1.92 4.80 4.71
N ILE A 65 2.02 4.15 5.88
CA ILE A 65 2.78 4.68 7.02
C ILE A 65 4.08 3.91 7.23
N LEU A 66 4.05 2.58 7.08
CA LEU A 66 5.18 1.71 7.44
C LEU A 66 6.44 2.03 6.62
N PRO A 67 6.39 2.10 5.27
CA PRO A 67 7.60 2.32 4.46
C PRO A 67 8.22 3.71 4.65
N PRO A 68 7.46 4.83 4.68
CA PRO A 68 8.03 6.14 5.03
C PRO A 68 8.67 6.14 6.42
N SER A 69 8.02 5.50 7.40
CA SER A 69 8.57 5.39 8.77
C SER A 69 9.86 4.56 8.81
N TRP A 70 9.93 3.49 8.00
CA TRP A 70 11.13 2.67 7.87
C TRP A 70 12.28 3.43 7.22
N PHE A 71 12.03 4.16 6.13
CA PHE A 71 13.06 5.00 5.49
C PHE A 71 13.57 6.10 6.42
N TRP A 72 12.68 6.69 7.21
CA TRP A 72 13.07 7.65 8.25
C TRP A 72 13.98 7.00 9.30
N TYR A 73 13.58 5.83 9.82
CA TYR A 73 14.37 5.07 10.79
C TYR A 73 15.76 4.70 10.24
N GLU A 74 15.82 4.18 9.01
CA GLU A 74 17.07 3.80 8.35
C GLU A 74 18.03 4.99 8.19
N TYR A 75 17.50 6.16 7.81
CA TYR A 75 18.31 7.38 7.69
C TYR A 75 18.92 7.81 9.03
N PHE A 76 18.11 7.87 10.09
CA PHE A 76 18.54 8.44 11.38
C PHE A 76 19.42 7.48 12.19
N TYR A 77 19.10 6.19 12.19
CA TYR A 77 19.76 5.21 13.07
C TYR A 77 20.80 4.37 12.33
N ILE A 78 20.48 3.85 11.14
CA ILE A 78 21.37 2.93 10.44
C ILE A 78 22.44 3.71 9.66
N TYR A 79 22.03 4.66 8.83
CA TYR A 79 22.95 5.38 7.96
C TYR A 79 23.90 6.29 8.76
N ARG A 80 23.42 6.91 9.85
CA ARG A 80 24.25 7.80 10.67
C ARG A 80 25.36 7.04 11.42
N GLU A 81 25.12 5.81 11.84
CA GLU A 81 26.08 5.01 12.61
C GLU A 81 27.01 4.18 11.70
N TYR A 82 26.48 3.63 10.59
CA TYR A 82 27.21 2.69 9.73
C TYR A 82 27.48 3.22 8.30
N GLY A 83 27.05 4.45 7.99
CA GLY A 83 27.18 5.04 6.66
C GLY A 83 28.63 5.39 6.31
N LYS A 84 29.06 4.97 5.12
CA LYS A 84 30.37 5.33 4.58
C LYS A 84 30.40 6.82 4.20
N LYS A 85 31.44 7.54 4.62
CA LYS A 85 31.60 8.96 4.26
C LYS A 85 31.61 9.11 2.73
N GLY A 86 30.84 10.06 2.22
CA GLY A 86 30.72 10.34 0.77
C GLY A 86 29.61 9.55 0.03
N THR A 87 28.91 8.61 0.66
CA THR A 87 27.79 7.90 0.00
C THR A 87 26.41 8.50 0.29
N LEU A 88 26.37 9.62 1.03
CA LEU A 88 25.13 10.21 1.54
C LEU A 88 24.23 10.69 0.41
N GLU A 89 24.82 11.26 -0.63
CA GLU A 89 24.06 11.74 -1.80
C GLU A 89 23.42 10.59 -2.56
N LEU A 90 24.16 9.50 -2.76
CA LEU A 90 23.62 8.30 -3.41
C LEU A 90 22.48 7.68 -2.59
N TYR A 91 22.61 7.67 -1.27
CA TYR A 91 21.55 7.20 -0.37
C TYR A 91 20.28 8.07 -0.48
N LYS A 92 20.43 9.41 -0.44
CA LYS A 92 19.31 10.35 -0.61
C LYS A 92 18.62 10.19 -1.96
N TYR A 93 19.40 10.02 -3.03
CA TYR A 93 18.86 9.76 -4.37
C TYR A 93 18.04 8.46 -4.39
N GLY A 94 18.56 7.38 -3.79
CA GLY A 94 17.84 6.13 -3.63
C GLY A 94 16.51 6.30 -2.89
N GLN A 95 16.50 6.99 -1.74
CA GLN A 95 15.28 7.27 -1.00
C GLN A 95 14.25 8.07 -1.80
N GLN A 96 14.69 9.07 -2.58
CA GLN A 96 13.81 9.87 -3.42
C GLN A 96 13.15 9.02 -4.53
N VAL A 97 13.95 8.19 -5.22
CA VAL A 97 13.45 7.29 -6.26
C VAL A 97 12.49 6.26 -5.67
N SER A 98 12.86 5.61 -4.57
CA SER A 98 12.01 4.64 -3.88
C SER A 98 10.70 5.26 -3.38
N GLY A 99 10.76 6.49 -2.84
CA GLY A 99 9.57 7.23 -2.42
C GLY A 99 8.60 7.51 -3.56
N ALA A 100 9.12 7.91 -4.73
CA ALA A 100 8.29 8.15 -5.92
C ALA A 100 7.63 6.85 -6.44
N VAL A 101 8.39 5.75 -6.51
CA VAL A 101 7.85 4.44 -6.90
C VAL A 101 6.74 3.99 -5.95
N TRP A 102 6.98 4.12 -4.64
CA TRP A 102 6.00 3.74 -3.62
C TRP A 102 4.73 4.60 -3.67
N ALA A 103 4.87 5.92 -3.90
CA ALA A 103 3.73 6.81 -4.09
C ALA A 103 2.88 6.39 -5.30
N GLY A 104 3.52 6.00 -6.41
CA GLY A 104 2.84 5.44 -7.58
C GLY A 104 2.02 4.19 -7.23
N VAL A 105 2.59 3.26 -6.45
CA VAL A 105 1.89 2.05 -6.00
C VAL A 105 0.68 2.41 -5.13
N LEU A 106 0.81 3.36 -4.20
CA LEU A 106 -0.32 3.82 -3.38
C LEU A 106 -1.44 4.44 -4.21
N VAL A 107 -1.11 5.25 -5.21
CA VAL A 107 -2.12 5.86 -6.10
C VAL A 107 -2.90 4.78 -6.84
N VAL A 108 -2.23 3.74 -7.36
CA VAL A 108 -2.90 2.63 -8.03
C VAL A 108 -3.80 1.86 -7.06
N LEU A 109 -3.32 1.53 -5.87
CA LEU A 109 -4.13 0.86 -4.85
C LEU A 109 -5.35 1.69 -4.43
N PHE A 110 -5.17 2.99 -4.25
CA PHE A 110 -6.25 3.90 -3.90
C PHE A 110 -7.28 4.03 -5.03
N ALA A 111 -6.82 4.08 -6.28
CA ALA A 111 -7.70 4.10 -7.44
C ALA A 111 -8.55 2.83 -7.53
N ILE A 112 -7.94 1.66 -7.29
CA ILE A 112 -8.66 0.38 -7.23
C ILE A 112 -9.70 0.41 -6.10
N ALA A 113 -9.30 0.80 -4.89
CA ALA A 113 -10.22 0.86 -3.74
C ALA A 113 -11.37 1.86 -3.97
N SER A 114 -11.13 2.96 -4.66
CA SER A 114 -12.14 3.98 -4.95
C SER A 114 -13.09 3.57 -6.09
N SER A 115 -12.60 2.77 -7.05
CA SER A 115 -13.38 2.30 -8.21
C SER A 115 -14.65 1.55 -7.79
N ASP A 116 -14.57 0.75 -6.73
CA ASP A 116 -15.73 -0.03 -6.27
C ASP A 116 -16.75 0.81 -5.49
N ASN A 117 -16.32 1.90 -4.83
CA ASN A 117 -17.24 2.85 -4.20
C ASN A 117 -18.12 3.57 -5.24
N LEU A 118 -17.56 3.88 -6.42
CA LEU A 118 -18.30 4.53 -7.51
C LEU A 118 -19.42 3.64 -8.06
N LYS A 119 -19.20 2.32 -8.13
CA LYS A 119 -20.24 1.37 -8.55
C LYS A 119 -21.40 1.30 -7.58
N VAL A 120 -21.14 1.42 -6.27
CA VAL A 120 -22.18 1.38 -5.24
C VAL A 120 -23.07 2.62 -5.33
N GLN A 121 -22.48 3.82 -5.45
CA GLN A 121 -23.24 5.07 -5.54
C GLN A 121 -24.19 5.11 -6.75
N GLY A 122 -23.72 4.72 -7.94
CA GLY A 122 -24.58 4.71 -9.13
C GLY A 122 -25.77 3.76 -9.01
N LYS A 123 -25.62 2.66 -8.26
CA LYS A 123 -26.71 1.72 -8.00
C LYS A 123 -27.75 2.31 -7.04
N GLU A 124 -27.32 2.96 -5.95
CA GLU A 124 -28.24 3.63 -5.01
C GLU A 124 -29.04 4.75 -5.67
N GLU A 125 -28.40 5.56 -6.51
CA GLU A 125 -29.10 6.62 -7.27
C GLU A 125 -30.15 6.05 -8.23
N SER A 126 -29.82 4.96 -8.92
CA SER A 126 -30.75 4.29 -9.83
C SER A 126 -31.99 3.75 -9.09
N ILE A 127 -31.80 3.20 -7.90
CA ILE A 127 -32.91 2.72 -7.05
C ILE A 127 -33.77 3.89 -6.57
N LYS A 128 -33.15 5.01 -6.17
CA LYS A 128 -33.88 6.20 -5.72
C LYS A 128 -34.75 6.79 -6.83
N ILE A 129 -34.21 6.89 -8.05
CA ILE A 129 -34.96 7.35 -9.22
C ILE A 129 -36.13 6.40 -9.52
N ALA A 130 -35.90 5.08 -9.49
CA ALA A 130 -36.97 4.11 -9.72
C ALA A 130 -38.10 4.24 -8.68
N HIS A 131 -37.76 4.46 -7.41
CA HIS A 131 -38.74 4.68 -6.34
C HIS A 131 -39.54 5.97 -6.55
N GLU A 132 -38.88 7.08 -6.92
CA GLU A 132 -39.54 8.36 -7.19
C GLU A 132 -40.49 8.28 -8.41
N LEU A 133 -40.10 7.53 -9.44
CA LEU A 133 -40.95 7.27 -10.60
C LEU A 133 -42.17 6.43 -10.23
N LEU A 134 -41.99 5.38 -9.42
CA LEU A 134 -43.12 4.56 -8.95
C LEU A 134 -44.10 5.37 -8.10
N GLU A 135 -43.59 6.22 -7.21
CA GLU A 135 -44.42 7.13 -6.40
C GLU A 135 -45.17 8.15 -7.28
N SER A 136 -44.54 8.63 -8.34
CA SER A 136 -45.16 9.56 -9.29
C SER A 136 -46.27 8.89 -10.12
N LEU A 137 -46.09 7.61 -10.48
CA LEU A 137 -47.11 6.83 -11.19
C LEU A 137 -48.34 6.57 -10.32
N ASP A 138 -48.13 6.21 -9.06
CA ASP A 138 -49.22 5.95 -8.11
C ASP A 138 -50.12 7.20 -7.91
N LYS A 139 -49.49 8.37 -7.71
CA LYS A 139 -50.19 9.66 -7.64
C LYS A 139 -50.98 10.01 -8.91
N LEU A 140 -50.47 9.60 -10.08
CA LEU A 140 -51.13 9.86 -11.36
C LEU A 140 -52.41 9.01 -11.50
N ASP A 141 -52.34 7.74 -11.13
CA ASP A 141 -53.48 6.83 -11.18
C ASP A 141 -54.59 7.25 -10.21
N GLU A 142 -54.24 7.65 -8.97
CA GLU A 142 -55.21 8.22 -8.03
C GLU A 142 -55.91 9.47 -8.60
N LYS A 143 -55.15 10.37 -9.23
CA LYS A 143 -55.69 11.59 -9.82
C LYS A 143 -56.67 11.30 -10.95
N LYS A 144 -56.35 10.33 -11.83
CA LYS A 144 -57.23 9.90 -12.92
C LYS A 144 -58.52 9.27 -12.39
N ILE A 145 -58.43 8.41 -11.37
CA ILE A 145 -59.60 7.78 -10.73
C ILE A 145 -60.55 8.86 -10.17
N ASN A 146 -60.01 9.85 -9.48
CA ASN A 146 -60.82 10.94 -8.91
C ASN A 146 -61.47 11.82 -9.98
N GLN A 147 -60.80 12.08 -11.10
CA GLN A 147 -61.43 12.79 -12.24
C GLN A 147 -62.59 12.01 -12.84
N ILE A 148 -62.47 10.68 -13.00
CA ILE A 148 -63.53 9.85 -13.55
C ILE A 148 -64.76 9.84 -12.62
N LYS A 149 -64.56 9.72 -11.30
CA LYS A 149 -65.65 9.80 -10.31
C LYS A 149 -66.43 11.10 -10.44
N LYS A 150 -65.73 12.23 -10.60
CA LYS A 150 -66.35 13.56 -10.76
C LYS A 150 -67.17 13.70 -12.06
N LEU A 151 -66.87 12.93 -13.11
CA LEU A 151 -67.63 12.94 -14.36
C LEU A 151 -68.89 12.06 -14.30
N LEU A 152 -68.99 11.18 -13.31
CA LEU A 152 -70.13 10.27 -13.13
C LEU A 152 -71.20 10.80 -12.17
N GLU A 153 -70.87 11.84 -11.39
CA GLU A 153 -71.81 12.61 -10.55
C GLU A 153 -72.45 13.75 -11.34
#